data_AF-A0A851MHM5-F1
#
_entry.id   AF-A0A851MHM5-F1
#
_cell.length_a   1.000
_cell.length_b   1.000
_cell.length_c   1.000
_cell.angle_alpha   90.00
_cell.angle_beta   90.00
_cell.angle_gamma   90.00
#
_symmetry.space_group_name_H-M   'P 1'
#
loop_
_entity.id
_entity.type
_entity.pdbx_description
1 polymer ?
#
loop_
_entity_poly.entity_id
_entity_poly.type
_entity_poly.pdbx_seq_one_letter_code
_entity_poly.pdbx_strand_id
1 'polypeptide(L)'
;QVCFICGQSGATITCHETGCDQSFHLPCAKPAGCVTQYIAFYRSFCPEHSPQQSADVTPQPGTNCIICLEPVEDTKTFNTMVCPACKSAWFHRDCIQGQALHSGILALQCPLCRNSEDFSVEMFIMGIRIPFR
;
A
#
# COMPACT_ATOMS: atom_id res chain seq x y z
N GLN A 1 -15.14 14.00 -15.53
CA GLN A 1 -13.93 13.17 -15.68
C GLN A 1 -14.34 11.71 -15.94
N VAL A 2 -13.59 10.99 -16.78
CA VAL A 2 -13.81 9.58 -17.12
C VAL A 2 -12.77 8.73 -16.41
N CYS A 3 -13.18 7.57 -15.90
CA CYS A 3 -12.29 6.61 -15.26
C CYS A 3 -11.42 5.91 -16.32
N PHE A 4 -10.09 6.03 -16.22
CA PHE A 4 -9.19 5.37 -17.17
C PHE A 4 -9.22 3.83 -17.07
N ILE A 5 -9.77 3.29 -15.98
CA ILE A 5 -9.83 1.84 -15.70
C ILE A 5 -11.09 1.20 -16.28
N CYS A 6 -12.27 1.77 -16.04
CA CYS A 6 -13.56 1.20 -16.47
C CYS A 6 -14.23 1.96 -17.62
N GLY A 7 -13.69 3.11 -18.03
CA GLY A 7 -14.24 3.94 -19.12
C GLY A 7 -15.52 4.71 -18.77
N GLN A 8 -16.06 4.56 -17.56
CA GLN A 8 -17.30 5.25 -17.14
C GLN A 8 -17.02 6.67 -16.61
N SER A 9 -18.01 7.55 -16.73
CA SER A 9 -17.95 8.91 -16.18
C SER A 9 -18.05 8.93 -14.65
N GLY A 10 -17.75 10.09 -14.04
CA GLY A 10 -17.89 10.30 -12.60
C GLY A 10 -16.67 9.87 -11.77
N ALA A 11 -15.52 9.65 -12.40
CA ALA A 11 -14.25 9.55 -11.68
C ALA A 11 -13.96 10.89 -10.99
N THR A 12 -13.58 10.86 -9.71
CA THR A 12 -13.31 12.07 -8.90
C THR A 12 -11.91 12.09 -8.30
N ILE A 13 -11.15 10.99 -8.43
CA ILE A 13 -9.77 10.91 -7.99
C ILE A 13 -8.89 11.12 -9.21
N THR A 14 -7.97 12.05 -9.14
CA THR A 14 -6.99 12.33 -10.19
C THR A 14 -5.59 12.00 -9.67
N CYS A 15 -4.72 11.51 -10.55
CA CYS A 15 -3.31 11.30 -10.22
C CYS A 15 -2.68 12.62 -9.72
N HIS A 16 -1.86 12.53 -8.67
CA HIS A 16 -1.17 13.67 -8.09
C HIS A 16 0.10 14.07 -8.86
N GLU A 17 0.60 13.18 -9.73
CA GLU A 17 1.81 13.44 -10.51
C GLU A 17 1.61 14.61 -11.48
N THR A 18 2.63 15.46 -11.59
CA THR A 18 2.52 16.68 -12.39
C THR A 18 2.45 16.33 -13.88
N GLY A 19 1.39 16.77 -14.54
CA GLY A 19 1.16 16.45 -15.97
C GLY A 19 0.46 15.11 -16.23
N CYS A 20 0.05 14.39 -15.18
CA CYS A 20 -0.76 13.18 -15.34
C CYS A 20 -2.25 13.49 -15.15
N ASP A 21 -3.04 13.42 -16.22
CA ASP A 21 -4.48 13.70 -16.19
C ASP A 21 -5.36 12.45 -15.92
N GLN A 22 -4.73 11.32 -15.59
CA GLN A 22 -5.45 10.07 -15.34
C GLN A 22 -6.37 10.22 -14.12
N SER A 23 -7.66 9.98 -14.33
CA SER A 23 -8.68 10.01 -13.30
C SER A 23 -9.33 8.63 -13.14
N PHE A 24 -9.69 8.27 -11.91
CA PHE A 24 -10.24 6.95 -11.59
C PHE A 24 -11.29 7.02 -10.47
N HIS A 25 -12.16 6.01 -10.42
CA HIS A 25 -13.06 5.84 -9.28
C HIS A 25 -12.32 5.20 -8.11
N LEU A 26 -12.75 5.53 -6.89
CA LEU A 26 -12.23 4.90 -5.67
C LEU A 26 -12.31 3.35 -5.70
N PRO A 27 -13.44 2.72 -6.11
CA PRO A 27 -13.51 1.26 -6.20
C PRO A 27 -12.60 0.66 -7.26
N CYS A 28 -12.27 1.42 -8.32
CA CYS A 28 -11.36 0.97 -9.38
C CYS A 28 -9.88 1.06 -8.97
N ALA A 29 -9.55 1.94 -8.02
CA ALA A 29 -8.17 2.23 -7.62
C ALA A 29 -7.41 0.97 -7.17
N LYS A 30 -7.93 0.22 -6.19
CA LYS A 30 -7.24 -0.94 -5.61
C LYS A 30 -6.99 -2.05 -6.65
N PRO A 31 -7.99 -2.53 -7.41
CA PRO A 31 -7.75 -3.57 -8.42
C PRO A 31 -6.74 -3.18 -9.51
N ALA A 32 -6.65 -1.88 -9.84
CA ALA A 32 -5.67 -1.39 -10.81
C ALA A 32 -4.27 -1.17 -10.22
N GLY A 33 -4.08 -1.34 -8.90
CA GLY A 33 -2.81 -1.07 -8.24
C GLY A 33 -2.54 0.42 -8.00
N CYS A 34 -3.56 1.28 -8.08
CA CYS A 34 -3.41 2.68 -7.70
C CYS A 34 -3.18 2.80 -6.18
N VAL A 35 -2.28 3.70 -5.79
CA VAL A 35 -2.01 4.00 -4.39
C VAL A 35 -2.72 5.30 -3.99
N THR A 36 -3.39 5.28 -2.84
CA THR A 36 -3.99 6.50 -2.24
C THR A 36 -3.46 6.69 -0.83
N GLN A 37 -2.83 7.85 -0.60
CA GLN A 37 -2.32 8.30 0.69
C GLN A 37 -3.40 9.15 1.37
N TYR A 38 -3.97 8.62 2.45
CA TYR A 38 -5.07 9.24 3.20
C TYR A 38 -4.54 10.36 4.14
N ILE A 39 -3.91 11.39 3.57
CA ILE A 39 -3.50 12.64 4.27
C ILE A 39 -4.53 13.76 4.09
N ALA A 40 -4.38 14.85 4.85
CA ALA A 40 -5.17 16.08 4.73
C ALA A 40 -5.22 16.67 3.31
N PHE A 41 -4.16 16.48 2.51
CA PHE A 41 -4.09 16.93 1.11
C PHE A 41 -4.36 15.82 0.08
N TYR A 42 -4.98 14.70 0.47
CA TYR A 42 -5.33 13.52 -0.36
C TYR A 42 -4.50 13.36 -1.64
N ARG A 43 -3.45 12.53 -1.58
CA ARG A 43 -2.65 12.22 -2.76
C ARG A 43 -2.99 10.83 -3.26
N SER A 44 -3.33 10.74 -4.53
CA SER A 44 -3.57 9.46 -5.20
C SER A 44 -2.71 9.37 -6.43
N PHE A 45 -2.21 8.18 -6.71
CA PHE A 45 -1.29 7.92 -7.81
C PHE A 45 -1.88 6.83 -8.68
N CYS A 46 -1.84 7.03 -10.00
CA CYS A 46 -2.17 5.96 -10.94
C CYS A 46 -1.10 4.85 -10.88
N PRO A 47 -1.31 3.69 -11.53
CA PRO A 47 -0.40 2.56 -11.41
C PRO A 47 1.01 2.88 -11.91
N GLU A 48 1.12 3.74 -12.93
CA GLU A 48 2.40 4.19 -13.50
C GLU A 48 3.20 5.08 -12.54
N HIS A 49 2.51 5.92 -11.77
CA HIS A 49 3.12 6.87 -10.82
C HIS A 49 3.01 6.41 -9.37
N SER A 50 2.57 5.18 -9.12
CA SER A 50 2.42 4.66 -7.77
C SER A 50 3.79 4.48 -7.12
N PRO A 51 3.96 4.86 -5.84
CA PRO A 51 5.20 4.64 -5.14
C PRO A 51 5.50 3.14 -5.06
N GLN A 52 6.79 2.83 -5.09
CA GLN A 52 7.31 1.48 -4.90
C GLN A 52 8.12 1.43 -3.61
N GLN A 53 8.15 0.28 -2.93
CA GLN A 53 8.96 0.17 -1.72
C GLN A 53 10.44 0.30 -2.07
N SER A 54 11.14 1.10 -1.28
CA SER A 54 12.58 1.37 -1.43
C SER A 54 13.46 0.14 -1.19
N ALA A 55 12.97 -0.84 -0.42
CA ALA A 55 13.71 -2.04 -0.10
C ALA A 55 13.92 -2.91 -1.36
N ASP A 56 15.18 -3.04 -1.78
CA ASP A 56 15.61 -3.93 -2.85
C ASP A 56 15.84 -5.35 -2.32
N VAL A 57 14.74 -5.99 -1.93
CA VAL A 57 14.72 -7.39 -1.49
C VAL A 57 13.55 -8.11 -2.15
N THR A 58 13.74 -9.39 -2.44
CA THR A 58 12.69 -10.29 -2.90
C THR A 58 12.43 -11.35 -1.83
N PRO A 59 11.18 -11.82 -1.71
CA PRO A 59 10.89 -12.93 -0.81
C PRO A 59 11.58 -14.18 -1.34
N GLN A 60 12.06 -15.04 -0.45
CA GLN A 60 12.50 -16.37 -0.85
C GLN A 60 11.28 -17.22 -1.22
N PRO A 61 11.42 -18.23 -2.10
CA PRO A 61 10.33 -19.14 -2.41
C PRO A 61 9.73 -19.76 -1.15
N GLY A 62 8.40 -19.70 -1.01
CA GLY A 62 7.71 -20.19 0.19
C GLY A 62 7.78 -19.25 1.40
N THR A 63 8.14 -17.98 1.20
CA THR A 63 7.99 -16.96 2.24
C THR A 63 6.51 -16.79 2.59
N ASN A 64 6.19 -16.85 3.87
CA ASN A 64 4.83 -16.67 4.36
C ASN A 64 4.61 -15.26 4.89
N CYS A 65 3.38 -14.78 4.75
CA CYS A 65 2.93 -13.58 5.43
C CYS A 65 2.96 -13.81 6.95
N ILE A 66 3.62 -12.92 7.71
CA ILE A 66 3.74 -13.09 9.17
C ILE A 66 2.39 -12.91 9.90
N ILE A 67 1.37 -12.35 9.25
CA ILE A 67 0.05 -12.11 9.86
C ILE A 67 -0.89 -13.31 9.69
N CYS A 68 -1.05 -13.83 8.47
CA CYS A 68 -1.97 -14.94 8.19
C CYS A 68 -1.29 -16.30 8.07
N LEU A 69 0.05 -16.34 8.03
CA LEU A 69 0.88 -17.54 7.86
C LEU A 69 0.73 -18.26 6.50
N GLU A 70 0.05 -17.65 5.54
CA GLU A 70 -0.09 -18.14 4.17
C GLU A 70 1.02 -17.57 3.24
N PRO A 71 1.38 -18.26 2.15
CA PRO A 71 2.42 -17.82 1.23
C PRO A 71 2.10 -16.46 0.59
N VAL A 72 3.12 -15.61 0.48
CA VAL A 72 3.07 -14.39 -0.35
C VAL A 72 3.51 -14.70 -1.77
N GLU A 73 3.29 -13.77 -2.70
CA GLU A 73 3.84 -13.88 -4.05
C GLU A 73 5.38 -13.84 -3.99
N ASP A 74 6.06 -14.55 -4.88
CA ASP A 74 7.53 -14.64 -4.93
C ASP A 74 8.22 -13.32 -5.36
N THR A 75 7.44 -12.27 -5.59
CA THR A 75 7.93 -10.94 -5.96
C THR A 75 7.21 -9.86 -5.17
N LYS A 76 7.91 -8.74 -4.99
CA LYS A 76 7.31 -7.53 -4.44
C LYS A 76 6.36 -6.94 -5.50
N THR A 77 5.07 -6.96 -5.20
CA THR A 77 4.01 -6.42 -6.05
C THR A 77 3.16 -5.44 -5.25
N PHE A 78 2.11 -4.86 -5.85
CA PHE A 78 1.13 -4.08 -5.11
C PHE A 78 0.52 -4.87 -3.94
N ASN A 79 0.38 -6.20 -4.08
CA ASN A 79 -0.24 -7.07 -3.08
C ASN A 79 0.75 -7.63 -2.03
N THR A 80 2.04 -7.56 -2.29
CA THR A 80 3.08 -8.18 -1.44
C THR A 80 4.06 -7.12 -0.96
N MET A 81 4.12 -6.92 0.36
CA MET A 81 4.94 -5.87 0.96
C MET A 81 5.91 -6.42 2.00
N VAL A 82 7.01 -5.70 2.20
CA VAL A 82 8.07 -6.03 3.17
C VAL A 82 8.25 -4.94 4.21
N CYS A 83 8.65 -5.29 5.43
CA CYS A 83 9.09 -4.31 6.41
C CYS A 83 10.40 -3.64 5.94
N PRO A 84 10.46 -2.30 5.84
CA PRO A 84 11.65 -1.59 5.36
C PRO A 84 12.85 -1.74 6.32
N ALA A 85 12.58 -1.87 7.62
CA ALA A 85 13.61 -1.93 8.65
C ALA A 85 14.32 -3.29 8.69
N CYS A 86 13.58 -4.39 8.88
CA CYS A 86 14.19 -5.71 9.00
C CYS A 86 14.37 -6.45 7.68
N LYS A 87 13.61 -6.08 6.63
CA LYS A 87 13.65 -6.72 5.30
C LYS A 87 13.34 -8.22 5.29
N SER A 88 12.88 -8.77 6.42
CA SER A 88 12.56 -10.20 6.59
C SER A 88 11.08 -10.46 6.87
N ALA A 89 10.33 -9.45 7.29
CA ALA A 89 8.90 -9.58 7.53
C ALA A 89 8.12 -9.22 6.27
N TRP A 90 7.37 -10.19 5.75
CA TRP A 90 6.56 -10.07 4.53
C TRP A 90 5.07 -10.14 4.85
N PHE A 91 4.27 -9.43 4.05
CA PHE A 91 2.84 -9.23 4.29
C PHE A 91 2.05 -9.21 2.98
N HIS A 92 0.88 -9.85 2.99
CA HIS A 92 -0.16 -9.45 2.04
C HIS A 92 -0.65 -8.05 2.40
N ARG A 93 -0.87 -7.21 1.38
CA ARG A 93 -1.37 -5.84 1.52
C ARG A 93 -2.65 -5.78 2.35
N ASP A 94 -3.56 -6.73 2.14
CA ASP A 94 -4.83 -6.79 2.87
C ASP A 94 -4.65 -7.19 4.33
N CYS A 95 -3.70 -8.07 4.64
CA CYS A 95 -3.40 -8.44 6.02
C CYS A 95 -2.87 -7.25 6.83
N ILE A 96 -1.90 -6.52 6.28
CA ILE A 96 -1.35 -5.34 6.96
C ILE A 96 -2.36 -4.17 6.98
N GLN A 97 -3.21 -4.04 5.96
CA GLN A 97 -4.32 -3.09 5.99
C GLN A 97 -5.28 -3.39 7.15
N GLY A 98 -5.62 -4.66 7.39
CA GLY A 98 -6.41 -5.09 8.53
C GLY A 98 -5.73 -4.78 9.87
N GLN A 99 -4.44 -5.12 10.00
CA GLN A 99 -3.67 -4.83 11.21
C GLN A 99 -3.56 -3.32 11.49
N ALA A 100 -3.37 -2.49 10.46
CA ALA A 100 -3.32 -1.04 10.58
C ALA A 100 -4.66 -0.44 11.05
N LEU A 101 -5.78 -0.92 10.51
CA LEU A 101 -7.11 -0.48 10.93
C LEU A 101 -7.42 -0.83 12.39
N HIS A 102 -6.91 -1.97 12.87
CA HIS A 102 -7.05 -2.40 14.25
C HIS A 102 -6.13 -1.61 15.21
N SER A 103 -4.85 -1.50 14.87
CA SER A 103 -3.82 -0.94 15.76
C SER A 103 -3.84 0.59 15.81
N GLY A 104 -4.18 1.24 14.70
CA GLY A 104 -4.06 2.69 14.56
C GLY A 104 -2.61 3.19 14.57
N ILE A 105 -2.44 4.51 14.39
CA ILE A 105 -1.13 5.12 14.16
C ILE A 105 -0.16 5.01 15.34
N LEU A 106 -0.67 4.98 16.58
CA LEU A 106 0.16 4.98 17.78
C LEU A 106 0.73 3.60 18.13
N ALA A 107 0.13 2.52 17.61
CA ALA A 107 0.52 1.15 17.95
C ALA A 107 0.94 0.32 16.73
N LEU A 108 0.91 0.90 15.53
CA LEU A 108 1.36 0.19 14.33
C LEU A 108 2.89 0.05 14.35
N GLN A 109 3.34 -1.21 14.38
CA GLN A 109 4.74 -1.59 14.33
C GLN A 109 4.89 -2.93 13.62
N CYS A 110 6.09 -3.20 13.10
CA CYS A 110 6.39 -4.49 12.50
C CYS A 110 6.22 -5.61 13.55
N PRO A 111 5.42 -6.65 13.29
CA PRO A 111 5.26 -7.77 14.22
C PRO A 111 6.56 -8.51 14.55
N LEU A 112 7.54 -8.48 13.63
CA LEU A 112 8.81 -9.19 13.78
C LEU A 112 9.86 -8.38 14.54
N CYS A 113 10.22 -7.18 14.06
CA CYS A 113 11.32 -6.38 14.62
C CYS A 113 10.86 -5.24 15.53
N ARG A 114 9.55 -5.00 15.67
CA ARG A 114 8.95 -3.93 16.48
C ARG A 114 9.36 -2.51 16.10
N ASN A 115 10.00 -2.30 14.96
CA ASN A 115 10.20 -0.96 14.40
C ASN A 115 8.82 -0.36 14.07
N SER A 116 8.54 0.82 14.63
CA SER A 116 7.30 1.58 14.40
C SER A 116 7.52 2.73 13.42
N GLU A 117 8.66 3.44 13.52
CA GLU A 117 8.93 4.65 12.73
C GLU A 117 8.99 4.36 11.23
N ASP A 118 10.04 3.68 10.75
CA ASP A 118 10.21 3.38 9.33
C ASP A 118 9.03 2.54 8.80
N PHE A 119 8.58 1.59 9.62
CA PHE A 119 7.48 0.70 9.24
C PHE A 119 6.18 1.46 8.97
N SER A 120 5.73 2.30 9.90
CA SER A 120 4.46 3.03 9.74
C SER A 120 4.53 4.04 8.60
N VAL A 121 5.65 4.74 8.44
CA VAL A 121 5.88 5.70 7.35
C VAL A 121 5.83 5.01 5.99
N GLU A 122 6.54 3.89 5.82
CA GLU A 122 6.54 3.15 4.56
C GLU A 122 5.16 2.59 4.24
N MET A 123 4.47 1.96 5.21
CA MET A 123 3.12 1.43 5.01
C MET A 123 2.16 2.57 4.61
N PHE A 124 2.29 3.74 5.23
CA PHE A 124 1.52 4.93 4.88
C PHE A 124 1.78 5.39 3.44
N ILE A 125 3.06 5.54 3.05
CA ILE A 125 3.47 5.97 1.70
C ILE A 125 2.91 5.01 0.65
N MET A 126 2.97 3.71 0.93
CA MET A 126 2.43 2.66 0.07
C MET A 126 0.90 2.61 0.05
N GLY A 127 0.20 3.51 0.76
CA GLY A 127 -1.26 3.67 0.74
C GLY A 127 -2.02 2.74 1.69
N ILE A 128 -1.36 2.23 2.73
CA ILE A 128 -2.06 1.58 3.84
C ILE A 128 -2.72 2.65 4.70
N ARG A 129 -4.03 2.52 4.87
CA ARG A 129 -4.81 3.44 5.69
C ARG A 129 -4.56 3.14 7.18
N ILE A 130 -4.05 4.13 7.90
CA ILE A 130 -3.73 4.04 9.32
C ILE A 130 -4.55 5.10 10.07
N PRO A 131 -5.63 4.72 10.78
CA PRO A 131 -6.48 5.68 11.49
C PRO A 131 -5.82 6.20 12.77
N PHE A 132 -6.16 7.42 13.16
CA PHE A 132 -6.02 7.89 14.54
C PHE A 132 -7.12 7.21 15.37
N ARG A 133 -6.74 6.47 16.41
CA ARG A 133 -7.65 5.80 17.35
C ARG A 133 -7.25 6.14 18.77
#